data_AF-K8FBF0-F1
#
_entry.id   AF-K8FBF0-F1
#
_cell.length_a   1.000
_cell.length_b   1.000
_cell.length_c   1.000
_cell.angle_alpha   90.00
_cell.angle_beta   90.00
_cell.angle_gamma   90.00
#
_symmetry.space_group_name_H-M   'P 1'
#
loop_
_entity.id
_entity.type
_entity.pdbx_description
1 polymer ?
#
loop_
_entity_poly.entity_id
_entity_poly.type
_entity_poly.pdbx_seq_one_letter_code
_entity_poly.pdbx_strand_id
1 'polypeptide(L)'
;MANATNETTFLVDEQTGGGGGGGLEQQTKIGEEEATKKDHHQNELQMGKGTTFNSSANDAKDEMTKFKVYTKTGDDGTSSLYNLERRKKSDLTFEALGDCDETNVAVGIARVHARDFFLFNNNNNNNSGATTSADMNCFDEDVLPHLEIIQSRLLDVGSAVATPMTSEKTKDGMKMRCRFDESHVDAIESWIDAYEEELPALTNFLCPGGTKFAAFLHQARAICRRCERKVQPMVESGDVEKSVGMYLNRLSDYLFVAARVANHRVGVEDVSYKKA
;
A
#
# COMPACT_ATOMS: atom_id res chain seq x y z
N MET A 1 -41.91 49.65 -23.09
CA MET A 1 -41.50 48.90 -24.29
C MET A 1 -40.82 47.64 -23.77
N ALA A 2 -41.53 46.50 -23.56
CA ALA A 2 -42.00 45.52 -24.55
C ALA A 2 -40.84 45.10 -25.49
N ASN A 3 -40.46 43.83 -25.70
CA ASN A 3 -41.15 42.54 -25.59
C ASN A 3 -40.06 41.42 -25.59
N ALA A 4 -40.18 40.35 -24.79
CA ALA A 4 -40.63 38.99 -25.15
C ALA A 4 -39.60 38.13 -25.92
N THR A 5 -39.41 36.81 -25.81
CA THR A 5 -39.95 35.64 -25.08
C THR A 5 -39.06 34.45 -25.53
N ASN A 6 -38.82 33.37 -24.78
CA ASN A 6 -39.72 32.22 -24.68
C ASN A 6 -39.29 31.29 -23.52
N GLU A 7 -40.26 31.04 -22.65
CA GLU A 7 -40.36 29.88 -21.77
C GLU A 7 -40.85 28.66 -22.55
N THR A 8 -40.65 27.46 -22.02
CA THR A 8 -41.56 26.34 -22.29
C THR A 8 -41.71 25.51 -21.02
N THR A 9 -42.89 25.62 -20.42
CA THR A 9 -43.43 24.81 -19.32
C THR A 9 -44.73 24.18 -19.82
N PHE A 10 -44.95 22.88 -19.57
CA PHE A 10 -46.25 22.19 -19.46
C PHE A 10 -45.93 20.88 -18.72
N LEU A 11 -46.31 20.61 -17.46
CA LEU A 11 -47.64 20.39 -16.85
C LEU A 11 -48.56 19.50 -17.68
N VAL A 12 -48.88 18.29 -17.18
CA VAL A 12 -50.24 17.91 -16.74
C VAL A 12 -50.22 16.72 -15.75
N ASP A 13 -50.95 16.87 -14.65
CA ASP A 13 -51.52 15.83 -13.79
C ASP A 13 -52.58 14.99 -14.53
N GLU A 14 -52.84 13.75 -14.11
CA GLU A 14 -54.20 13.36 -13.64
C GLU A 14 -54.25 11.97 -12.99
N GLN A 15 -54.87 11.95 -11.81
CA GLN A 15 -55.33 10.78 -11.06
C GLN A 15 -56.66 10.24 -11.62
N THR A 16 -57.13 9.16 -10.97
CA THR A 16 -58.47 8.52 -10.96
C THR A 16 -58.56 7.27 -11.86
N GLY A 17 -59.10 6.12 -11.46
CA GLY A 17 -59.78 5.70 -10.23
C GLY A 17 -60.73 4.54 -10.54
N GLY A 18 -60.71 3.47 -9.72
CA GLY A 18 -61.77 2.44 -9.59
C GLY A 18 -61.88 1.38 -10.71
N GLY A 19 -62.20 0.11 -10.49
CA GLY A 19 -62.57 -0.65 -9.30
C GLY A 19 -63.28 -1.98 -9.70
N GLY A 20 -63.06 -3.04 -8.91
CA GLY A 20 -63.92 -4.25 -8.77
C GLY A 20 -63.73 -5.38 -9.80
N GLY A 21 -63.63 -6.67 -9.43
CA GLY A 21 -63.72 -7.34 -8.13
C GLY A 21 -63.70 -8.89 -8.24
N GLY A 22 -63.65 -9.55 -7.07
CA GLY A 22 -63.91 -10.98 -6.79
C GLY A 22 -62.65 -11.85 -6.65
N GLY A 23 -62.12 -12.17 -5.45
CA GLY A 23 -62.62 -13.06 -4.38
C GLY A 23 -61.48 -14.10 -4.12
N LEU A 24 -61.06 -14.55 -2.94
CA LEU A 24 -61.67 -14.78 -1.63
C LEU A 24 -60.58 -14.82 -0.52
N GLU A 25 -60.97 -14.39 0.69
CA GLU A 25 -60.64 -14.94 2.04
C GLU A 25 -59.18 -14.92 2.55
N GLN A 26 -58.80 -14.02 3.49
CA GLN A 26 -58.97 -14.04 4.98
C GLN A 26 -58.17 -15.16 5.69
N GLN A 27 -57.50 -15.02 6.84
CA GLN A 27 -57.18 -13.92 7.77
C GLN A 27 -56.06 -14.39 8.73
N THR A 28 -55.21 -13.43 9.10
CA THR A 28 -54.40 -13.18 10.32
C THR A 28 -54.53 -14.08 11.56
N LYS A 29 -53.41 -14.29 12.27
CA LYS A 29 -53.29 -13.99 13.72
C LYS A 29 -51.84 -13.89 14.22
N ILE A 30 -51.63 -12.87 15.07
CA ILE A 30 -50.47 -12.53 15.90
C ILE A 30 -50.63 -13.24 17.26
N GLY A 31 -49.53 -13.50 17.99
CA GLY A 31 -49.60 -13.79 19.43
C GLY A 31 -48.26 -14.17 20.07
N GLU A 32 -47.79 -13.30 20.98
CA GLU A 32 -46.74 -13.49 21.98
C GLU A 32 -47.09 -14.58 23.01
N GLU A 33 -46.11 -15.18 23.71
CA GLU A 33 -46.14 -15.30 25.18
C GLU A 33 -44.81 -15.80 25.78
N GLU A 34 -44.47 -15.18 26.92
CA GLU A 34 -43.36 -15.46 27.84
C GLU A 34 -43.54 -16.79 28.61
N ALA A 35 -42.46 -17.31 29.22
CA ALA A 35 -42.49 -17.71 30.64
C ALA A 35 -41.09 -18.07 31.18
N THR A 36 -40.89 -17.62 32.42
CA THR A 36 -39.71 -17.59 33.27
C THR A 36 -39.64 -18.76 34.27
N LYS A 37 -38.44 -19.00 34.84
CA LYS A 37 -38.13 -19.42 36.24
C LYS A 37 -36.60 -19.62 36.37
N LYS A 38 -35.78 -18.77 37.02
CA LYS A 38 -35.57 -18.45 38.46
C LYS A 38 -35.15 -19.64 39.35
N ASP A 39 -33.90 -19.61 39.84
CA ASP A 39 -33.49 -19.55 41.27
C ASP A 39 -31.95 -19.73 41.36
N HIS A 40 -31.16 -18.71 41.74
CA HIS A 40 -30.75 -18.28 43.10
C HIS A 40 -29.68 -19.15 43.82
N HIS A 41 -28.45 -18.62 43.81
CA HIS A 41 -27.43 -18.52 44.87
C HIS A 41 -27.17 -19.71 45.83
N GLN A 42 -25.91 -20.16 45.92
CA GLN A 42 -25.06 -20.00 47.11
C GLN A 42 -23.60 -20.47 46.90
N ASN A 43 -22.68 -19.72 47.52
CA ASN A 43 -21.26 -20.01 47.72
C ASN A 43 -21.05 -21.21 48.66
N GLU A 44 -19.97 -21.97 48.48
CA GLU A 44 -19.17 -22.47 49.61
C GLU A 44 -17.73 -22.85 49.19
N LEU A 45 -16.75 -22.32 49.94
CA LEU A 45 -15.34 -22.72 49.92
C LEU A 45 -15.17 -24.11 50.55
N GLN A 46 -14.30 -24.95 49.98
CA GLN A 46 -13.44 -25.79 50.83
C GLN A 46 -12.10 -26.15 50.17
N MET A 47 -11.03 -25.82 50.88
CA MET A 47 -9.65 -26.24 50.58
C MET A 47 -9.38 -27.67 51.08
N GLY A 48 -8.64 -28.43 50.28
CA GLY A 48 -7.56 -29.31 50.75
C GLY A 48 -7.85 -30.81 50.86
N LYS A 49 -7.19 -31.59 49.99
CA LYS A 49 -6.26 -32.68 50.35
C LYS A 49 -5.60 -33.23 49.09
N GLY A 50 -4.27 -33.27 49.11
CA GLY A 50 -3.45 -33.76 48.00
C GLY A 50 -3.50 -35.27 47.86
N THR A 51 -3.21 -35.73 46.63
CA THR A 51 -2.51 -37.00 46.40
C THR A 51 -1.69 -36.87 45.13
N THR A 52 -0.50 -37.43 45.20
CA THR A 52 0.64 -37.36 44.29
C THR A 52 0.40 -37.97 42.90
N PHE A 53 1.04 -37.33 41.91
CA PHE A 53 1.58 -37.85 40.65
C PHE A 53 1.33 -39.33 40.30
N ASN A 54 0.73 -39.55 39.13
CA ASN A 54 1.33 -40.49 38.18
C ASN A 54 1.14 -40.01 36.73
N SER A 55 2.18 -40.28 35.97
CA SER A 55 2.57 -39.77 34.66
C SER A 55 1.76 -40.32 33.50
N SER A 56 1.95 -39.63 32.36
CA SER A 56 1.90 -40.19 31.01
C SER A 56 0.53 -40.23 30.36
N ALA A 57 0.22 -39.14 29.66
CA ALA A 57 -0.06 -39.12 28.22
C ALA A 57 -0.77 -37.80 27.94
N ASN A 58 -0.06 -36.80 27.40
CA ASN A 58 -0.62 -35.74 26.53
C ASN A 58 0.39 -34.64 26.13
N ASP A 59 1.69 -34.79 26.37
CA ASP A 59 2.70 -33.83 25.87
C ASP A 59 3.24 -34.21 24.48
N ALA A 60 2.36 -34.56 23.55
CA ALA A 60 2.76 -34.83 22.17
C ALA A 60 1.63 -34.46 21.22
N LYS A 61 1.50 -33.16 20.93
CA LYS A 61 1.00 -32.59 19.66
C LYS A 61 0.80 -31.08 19.82
N ASP A 62 1.89 -30.33 19.79
CA ASP A 62 1.87 -29.01 19.15
C ASP A 62 3.30 -28.52 18.80
N GLU A 63 4.08 -29.35 18.10
CA GLU A 63 5.20 -28.79 17.34
C GLU A 63 4.62 -28.23 16.04
N MET A 64 4.23 -26.96 16.07
CA MET A 64 3.99 -26.16 14.87
C MET A 64 5.26 -26.21 14.03
N THR A 65 5.25 -27.04 12.99
CA THR A 65 6.40 -27.27 12.11
C THR A 65 7.00 -25.93 11.68
N LYS A 66 8.19 -25.62 12.21
CA LYS A 66 8.89 -24.37 11.93
C LYS A 66 9.10 -24.26 10.41
N PHE A 67 8.39 -23.35 9.76
CA PHE A 67 8.58 -23.05 8.35
C PHE A 67 10.06 -22.75 8.10
N LYS A 68 10.74 -23.63 7.37
CA LYS A 68 12.13 -23.38 6.94
C LYS A 68 12.07 -22.49 5.71
N VAL A 69 12.76 -21.35 5.78
CA VAL A 69 12.81 -20.36 4.71
C VAL A 69 13.41 -20.95 3.42
N TYR A 70 14.42 -21.82 3.53
CA TYR A 70 15.01 -22.50 2.36
C TYR A 70 14.35 -23.86 2.11
N THR A 71 13.92 -24.09 0.87
CA THR A 71 13.27 -25.34 0.44
C THR A 71 14.13 -26.17 -0.53
N LYS A 72 15.24 -25.60 -1.03
CA LYS A 72 16.13 -26.16 -2.09
C LYS A 72 15.44 -26.43 -3.43
N THR A 73 14.17 -26.07 -3.58
CA THR A 73 13.44 -26.31 -4.83
C THR A 73 13.99 -25.46 -5.97
N GLY A 74 14.65 -24.34 -5.71
CA GLY A 74 15.21 -23.47 -6.75
C GLY A 74 16.68 -23.71 -7.10
N ASP A 75 17.30 -24.80 -6.64
CA ASP A 75 18.72 -25.10 -6.84
C ASP A 75 19.03 -25.48 -8.31
N ASP A 76 18.02 -25.90 -9.07
CA ASP A 76 18.10 -26.18 -10.51
C ASP A 76 18.04 -24.92 -11.40
N GLY A 77 18.01 -23.73 -10.78
CA GLY A 77 17.91 -22.45 -11.49
C GLY A 77 16.48 -22.07 -11.89
N THR A 78 15.45 -22.77 -11.40
CA THR A 78 14.05 -22.42 -11.62
C THR A 78 13.38 -21.88 -10.36
N SER A 79 12.25 -21.19 -10.52
CA SER A 79 11.40 -20.75 -9.41
C SER A 79 9.94 -20.68 -9.87
N SER A 80 9.02 -20.61 -8.92
CA SER A 80 7.58 -20.51 -9.19
C SER A 80 7.10 -19.08 -9.02
N LEU A 81 6.28 -18.64 -9.98
CA LEU A 81 5.50 -17.40 -9.93
C LEU A 81 4.30 -17.54 -8.97
N TYR A 82 3.58 -16.45 -8.74
CA TYR A 82 2.41 -16.44 -7.85
C TYR A 82 1.27 -17.34 -8.36
N ASN A 83 1.13 -17.45 -9.68
CA ASN A 83 0.20 -18.37 -10.35
C ASN A 83 0.70 -19.84 -10.39
N LEU A 84 1.77 -20.17 -9.66
CA LEU A 84 2.44 -21.48 -9.59
C LEU A 84 3.11 -21.93 -10.90
N GLU A 85 3.14 -21.09 -11.92
CA GLU A 85 3.91 -21.34 -13.12
C GLU A 85 5.41 -21.34 -12.79
N ARG A 86 6.13 -22.36 -13.27
CA ARG A 86 7.55 -22.51 -12.99
C ARG A 86 8.36 -22.01 -14.17
N ARG A 87 9.24 -21.04 -13.95
CA ARG A 87 10.09 -20.43 -14.97
C ARG A 87 11.55 -20.47 -14.53
N LYS A 88 12.48 -20.28 -15.48
CA LYS A 88 13.91 -20.10 -15.16
C LYS A 88 14.10 -18.78 -14.42
N LYS A 89 15.02 -18.70 -13.47
CA LYS A 89 15.32 -17.47 -12.73
C LYS A 89 15.84 -16.31 -13.61
N SER A 90 16.32 -16.62 -14.81
CA SER A 90 16.74 -15.64 -15.83
C SER A 90 15.59 -15.12 -16.69
N ASP A 91 14.35 -15.54 -16.42
CA ASP A 91 13.16 -15.06 -17.12
C ASP A 91 12.92 -13.57 -16.81
N LEU A 92 12.39 -12.83 -17.78
CA LEU A 92 12.14 -11.39 -17.64
C LEU A 92 11.24 -11.07 -16.44
N THR A 93 10.29 -11.95 -16.10
CA THR A 93 9.43 -11.74 -14.92
C THR A 93 10.26 -11.72 -13.63
N PHE A 94 11.26 -12.59 -13.49
CA PHE A 94 12.11 -12.59 -12.28
C PHE A 94 13.11 -11.44 -12.27
N GLU A 95 13.59 -11.00 -13.43
CA GLU A 95 14.39 -9.77 -13.55
C GLU A 95 13.58 -8.55 -13.08
N ALA A 96 12.34 -8.42 -13.56
CA ALA A 96 11.44 -7.35 -13.17
C ALA A 96 11.09 -7.42 -11.66
N LEU A 97 10.83 -8.63 -11.13
CA LEU A 97 10.59 -8.81 -9.69
C LEU A 97 11.80 -8.43 -8.84
N GLY A 98 13.01 -8.79 -9.28
CA GLY A 98 14.25 -8.43 -8.60
C GLY A 98 14.46 -6.92 -8.58
N ASP A 99 14.23 -6.23 -9.69
CA ASP A 99 14.35 -4.77 -9.76
C ASP A 99 13.22 -4.06 -8.96
N CYS A 100 12.00 -4.62 -8.89
CA CYS A 100 10.94 -4.14 -7.99
C CYS A 100 11.37 -4.23 -6.52
N ASP A 101 11.92 -5.38 -6.11
CA ASP A 101 12.39 -5.60 -4.75
C ASP A 101 13.58 -4.70 -4.41
N GLU A 102 14.55 -4.55 -5.33
CA GLU A 102 15.68 -3.64 -5.15
C GLU A 102 15.22 -2.17 -5.03
N THR A 103 14.20 -1.77 -5.79
CA THR A 103 13.58 -0.45 -5.65
C THR A 103 12.97 -0.28 -4.25
N ASN A 104 12.25 -1.30 -3.76
CA ASN A 104 11.64 -1.28 -2.43
C ASN A 104 12.69 -1.19 -1.31
N VAL A 105 13.76 -1.97 -1.41
CA VAL A 105 14.90 -1.92 -0.47
C VAL A 105 15.56 -0.54 -0.51
N ALA A 106 15.78 0.04 -1.68
CA ALA A 106 16.38 1.37 -1.80
C ALA A 106 15.50 2.47 -1.15
N VAL A 107 14.18 2.40 -1.32
CA VAL A 107 13.22 3.27 -0.61
C VAL A 107 13.32 3.06 0.91
N GLY A 108 13.40 1.82 1.37
CA GLY A 108 13.58 1.50 2.79
C GLY A 108 14.87 2.07 3.38
N ILE A 109 15.99 1.98 2.65
CA ILE A 109 17.27 2.58 3.06
C ILE A 109 17.15 4.10 3.16
N ALA A 110 16.51 4.75 2.18
CA ALA A 110 16.27 6.19 2.24
C ALA A 110 15.45 6.59 3.48
N ARG A 111 14.39 5.82 3.79
CA ARG A 111 13.54 6.02 4.97
C ARG A 111 14.31 5.88 6.29
N VAL A 112 15.26 4.94 6.39
CA VAL A 112 16.15 4.82 7.56
C VAL A 112 17.02 6.07 7.72
N HIS A 113 17.61 6.56 6.63
CA HIS A 113 18.44 7.76 6.68
C HIS A 113 17.68 9.03 7.08
N ALA A 114 16.41 9.16 6.68
CA ALA A 114 15.56 10.25 7.14
C ALA A 114 15.34 10.21 8.66
N ARG A 115 15.12 9.01 9.24
CA ARG A 115 14.95 8.85 10.70
C ARG A 115 16.25 9.10 11.45
N ASP A 116 17.36 8.56 10.96
CA ASP A 116 18.67 8.71 11.59
C ASP A 116 19.13 10.16 11.65
N PHE A 117 18.82 10.96 10.62
CA PHE A 117 19.16 12.39 10.57
C PHE A 117 18.69 13.14 11.82
N PHE A 118 17.48 12.83 12.32
CA PHE A 118 16.91 13.50 13.49
C PHE A 118 17.25 12.82 14.82
N LEU A 119 17.45 11.49 14.86
CA LEU A 119 17.87 10.79 16.09
C LEU A 119 19.24 11.26 16.61
N PHE A 120 20.19 11.54 15.70
CA PHE A 120 21.51 12.05 16.11
C PHE A 120 21.46 13.50 16.60
N ASN A 121 20.60 14.34 16.02
CA ASN A 121 20.45 15.73 16.46
C ASN A 121 19.75 15.82 17.83
N ASN A 122 18.72 15.01 18.07
CA ASN A 122 17.97 15.05 19.34
C ASN A 122 18.81 14.56 20.54
N ASN A 123 19.64 13.53 20.35
CA ASN A 123 20.49 13.03 21.43
C ASN A 123 21.57 14.02 21.90
N ASN A 124 21.96 14.99 21.08
CA ASN A 124 22.86 16.07 21.48
C ASN A 124 22.14 17.19 22.28
N ASN A 125 20.81 17.32 22.15
CA ASN A 125 20.00 18.34 22.82
C ASN A 125 19.43 17.88 24.18
N ASN A 126 19.57 16.61 24.56
CA ASN A 126 19.05 16.03 25.81
C ASN A 126 19.66 16.60 27.13
N ASN A 127 20.49 17.65 27.07
CA ASN A 127 20.91 18.42 28.25
C ASN A 127 19.97 19.61 28.58
N SER A 128 18.91 19.83 27.80
CA SER A 128 17.89 20.85 28.06
C SER A 128 16.50 20.23 27.89
N GLY A 129 15.85 19.88 29.00
CA GLY A 129 14.56 19.15 29.05
C GLY A 129 13.33 19.93 28.56
N ALA A 130 13.40 20.56 27.40
CA ALA A 130 12.27 21.18 26.71
C ALA A 130 12.24 20.70 25.27
N THR A 131 11.29 19.81 24.95
CA THR A 131 10.95 19.45 23.57
C THR A 131 10.36 20.68 22.90
N THR A 132 11.14 21.32 22.03
CA THR A 132 10.69 22.47 21.25
C THR A 132 10.21 21.98 19.88
N SER A 133 9.46 22.80 19.14
CA SER A 133 9.04 22.50 17.76
C SER A 133 10.23 22.26 16.79
N ALA A 134 11.46 22.55 17.21
CA ALA A 134 12.69 22.27 16.48
C ALA A 134 13.16 20.80 16.59
N ASP A 135 12.55 20.01 17.47
CA ASP A 135 12.89 18.59 17.69
C ASP A 135 11.99 17.64 16.86
N MET A 136 11.01 18.17 16.13
CA MET A 136 10.16 17.42 15.21
C MET A 136 10.88 17.22 13.87
N ASN A 137 10.92 15.98 13.40
CA ASN A 137 11.47 15.66 12.09
C ASN A 137 10.52 16.22 11.02
N CYS A 138 11.04 17.13 10.18
CA CYS A 138 10.26 17.82 9.15
C CYS A 138 9.74 16.91 8.01
N PHE A 139 9.96 15.60 8.12
CA PHE A 139 9.49 14.57 7.21
C PHE A 139 8.45 13.62 7.84
N ASP A 140 8.14 13.75 9.15
CA ASP A 140 7.29 12.79 9.89
C ASP A 140 5.83 12.83 9.44
N GLU A 141 5.31 13.99 9.05
CA GLU A 141 3.90 14.16 8.69
C GLU A 141 3.58 13.77 7.24
N ASP A 142 4.60 13.64 6.38
CA ASP A 142 4.40 13.43 4.95
C ASP A 142 5.39 12.45 4.31
N VAL A 143 6.66 12.85 4.08
CA VAL A 143 7.62 12.09 3.28
C VAL A 143 7.83 10.69 3.88
N LEU A 144 7.98 10.56 5.20
CA LEU A 144 8.16 9.25 5.84
C LEU A 144 6.93 8.34 5.70
N PRO A 145 5.70 8.78 6.04
CA PRO A 145 4.47 8.03 5.75
C PRO A 145 4.31 7.67 4.27
N HIS A 146 4.59 8.60 3.34
CA HIS A 146 4.50 8.35 1.91
C HIS A 146 5.47 7.26 1.46
N LEU A 147 6.74 7.30 1.90
CA LEU A 147 7.72 6.26 1.59
C LEU A 147 7.29 4.89 2.15
N GLU A 148 6.66 4.84 3.33
CA GLU A 148 6.11 3.59 3.88
C GLU A 148 4.93 3.03 3.06
N ILE A 149 4.03 3.90 2.61
CA ILE A 149 2.95 3.52 1.68
C ILE A 149 3.57 2.99 0.38
N ILE A 150 4.56 3.67 -0.18
CA ILE A 150 5.28 3.26 -1.39
C ILE A 150 5.91 1.88 -1.24
N GLN A 151 6.58 1.58 -0.11
CA GLN A 151 7.13 0.23 0.14
C GLN A 151 6.05 -0.85 0.10
N SER A 152 4.87 -0.54 0.64
CA SER A 152 3.72 -1.43 0.61
C SER A 152 3.16 -1.59 -0.82
N ARG A 153 3.02 -0.50 -1.58
CA ARG A 153 2.57 -0.54 -2.98
C ARG A 153 3.56 -1.27 -3.89
N LEU A 154 4.87 -1.19 -3.63
CA LEU A 154 5.89 -1.93 -4.39
C LEU A 154 5.79 -3.44 -4.19
N LEU A 155 5.30 -3.92 -3.04
CA LEU A 155 4.97 -5.34 -2.85
C LEU A 155 3.75 -5.76 -3.69
N ASP A 156 2.76 -4.87 -3.82
CA ASP A 156 1.60 -5.10 -4.68
C ASP A 156 1.99 -5.08 -6.17
N VAL A 157 2.87 -4.17 -6.58
CA VAL A 157 3.50 -4.16 -7.91
C VAL A 157 4.24 -5.47 -8.15
N GLY A 158 5.03 -5.95 -7.20
CA GLY A 158 5.68 -7.25 -7.28
C GLY A 158 4.68 -8.40 -7.45
N SER A 159 3.57 -8.35 -6.73
CA SER A 159 2.50 -9.36 -6.85
C SER A 159 1.82 -9.35 -8.22
N ALA A 160 1.61 -8.17 -8.80
CA ALA A 160 1.08 -8.01 -10.16
C ALA A 160 2.06 -8.55 -11.21
N VAL A 161 3.35 -8.19 -11.12
CA VAL A 161 4.41 -8.69 -12.02
C VAL A 161 4.56 -10.21 -11.91
N ALA A 162 4.45 -10.78 -10.71
CA ALA A 162 4.51 -12.21 -10.46
C ALA A 162 3.26 -12.98 -10.95
N THR A 163 2.26 -12.30 -11.50
CA THR A 163 0.98 -12.89 -11.93
C THR A 163 0.65 -12.50 -13.38
N PRO A 164 1.33 -13.11 -14.39
CA PRO A 164 1.08 -12.79 -15.80
C PRO A 164 -0.37 -13.04 -16.20
N MET A 165 -1.09 -12.00 -16.61
CA MET A 165 -2.53 -12.04 -16.91
C MET A 165 -2.88 -12.89 -18.13
N THR A 166 -1.94 -13.02 -19.06
CA THR A 166 -2.04 -13.80 -20.31
C THR A 166 -1.80 -15.29 -20.12
N SER A 167 -1.21 -15.72 -18.98
CA SER A 167 -0.92 -17.13 -18.72
C SER A 167 -2.20 -17.92 -18.44
N GLU A 168 -2.34 -19.08 -19.07
CA GLU A 168 -3.47 -20.02 -18.86
C GLU A 168 -3.58 -20.50 -17.40
N LYS A 169 -2.48 -20.45 -16.65
CA LYS A 169 -2.46 -20.83 -15.22
C LYS A 169 -3.03 -19.74 -14.32
N THR A 170 -3.20 -18.53 -14.83
CA THR A 170 -3.70 -17.39 -14.06
C THR A 170 -5.23 -17.39 -14.03
N LYS A 171 -5.78 -17.86 -12.91
CA LYS A 171 -7.23 -17.90 -12.67
C LYS A 171 -7.78 -16.52 -12.32
N ASP A 172 -9.06 -16.27 -12.58
CA ASP A 172 -9.69 -14.96 -12.33
C ASP A 172 -9.57 -14.50 -10.86
N GLY A 173 -9.70 -15.42 -9.91
CA GLY A 173 -9.49 -15.09 -8.48
C GLY A 173 -8.04 -14.72 -8.11
N MET A 174 -7.05 -15.08 -8.93
CA MET A 174 -5.67 -14.58 -8.79
C MET A 174 -5.54 -13.19 -9.41
N LYS A 175 -6.12 -12.98 -10.62
CA LYS A 175 -6.15 -11.67 -11.28
C LYS A 175 -6.73 -10.59 -10.38
N MET A 176 -7.85 -10.88 -9.72
CA MET A 176 -8.51 -9.94 -8.81
C MET A 176 -7.69 -9.61 -7.57
N ARG A 177 -6.92 -10.57 -7.02
CA ARG A 177 -6.08 -10.36 -5.83
C ARG A 177 -4.79 -9.61 -6.13
N CYS A 178 -4.28 -9.75 -7.35
CA CYS A 178 -3.05 -9.11 -7.81
C CYS A 178 -3.31 -7.86 -8.66
N ARG A 179 -4.56 -7.36 -8.63
CA ARG A 179 -4.95 -6.15 -9.34
C ARG A 179 -4.26 -4.94 -8.71
N PHE A 180 -3.73 -4.05 -9.56
CA PHE A 180 -3.13 -2.80 -9.14
C PHE A 180 -4.00 -1.61 -9.56
N ASP A 181 -4.58 -0.90 -8.58
CA ASP A 181 -5.55 0.16 -8.82
C ASP A 181 -4.90 1.48 -9.27
N GLU A 182 -5.57 2.21 -10.16
CA GLU A 182 -5.08 3.49 -10.69
C GLU A 182 -5.07 4.61 -9.64
N SER A 183 -5.86 4.51 -8.58
CA SER A 183 -5.87 5.49 -7.47
C SER A 183 -4.51 5.67 -6.79
N HIS A 184 -3.62 4.68 -6.89
CA HIS A 184 -2.24 4.81 -6.39
C HIS A 184 -1.38 5.74 -7.24
N VAL A 185 -1.70 5.89 -8.53
CA VAL A 185 -1.05 6.87 -9.42
C VAL A 185 -1.52 8.27 -9.03
N ASP A 186 -2.84 8.45 -8.89
CA ASP A 186 -3.43 9.73 -8.49
C ASP A 186 -2.88 10.23 -7.14
N ALA A 187 -2.67 9.32 -6.18
CA ALA A 187 -2.06 9.65 -4.89
C ALA A 187 -0.63 10.19 -5.04
N ILE A 188 0.18 9.58 -5.90
CA ILE A 188 1.55 10.04 -6.15
C ILE A 188 1.54 11.43 -6.81
N GLU A 189 0.69 11.63 -7.80
CA GLU A 189 0.56 12.92 -8.50
C GLU A 189 0.17 14.03 -7.52
N SER A 190 -0.81 13.77 -6.65
CA SER A 190 -1.20 14.72 -5.61
C SER A 190 -0.06 15.05 -4.63
N TRP A 191 0.80 14.10 -4.29
CA TRP A 191 1.96 14.36 -3.42
C TRP A 191 3.06 15.15 -4.13
N ILE A 192 3.27 14.88 -5.42
CA ILE A 192 4.21 15.64 -6.26
C ILE A 192 3.78 17.10 -6.29
N ASP A 193 2.51 17.37 -6.62
CA ASP A 193 1.98 18.72 -6.73
C ASP A 193 2.18 19.51 -5.42
N ALA A 194 1.85 18.90 -4.28
CA ALA A 194 2.04 19.52 -2.97
C ALA A 194 3.51 19.85 -2.66
N TYR A 195 4.46 19.03 -3.12
CA TYR A 195 5.88 19.27 -2.93
C TYR A 195 6.45 20.30 -3.90
N GLU A 196 5.93 20.37 -5.12
CA GLU A 196 6.35 21.39 -6.08
C GLU A 196 5.93 22.80 -5.65
N GLU A 197 4.80 22.95 -4.95
CA GLU A 197 4.38 24.23 -4.36
C GLU A 197 5.35 24.78 -3.31
N GLU A 198 6.07 23.90 -2.58
CA GLU A 198 7.08 24.27 -1.59
C GLU A 198 8.42 24.67 -2.24
N LEU A 199 8.74 24.07 -3.38
CA LEU A 199 10.07 24.14 -3.97
C LEU A 199 10.30 25.38 -4.84
N PRO A 200 11.54 25.91 -4.88
CA PRO A 200 11.89 26.91 -5.88
C PRO A 200 11.79 26.33 -7.30
N ALA A 201 11.39 27.17 -8.25
CA ALA A 201 11.24 26.78 -9.65
C ALA A 201 12.53 26.16 -10.23
N LEU A 202 12.39 25.03 -10.91
CA LEU A 202 13.51 24.32 -11.52
C LEU A 202 13.93 25.02 -12.82
N THR A 203 15.09 25.66 -12.81
CA THR A 203 15.62 26.38 -14.00
C THR A 203 16.74 25.65 -14.71
N ASN A 204 17.40 24.70 -14.05
CA ASN A 204 18.56 23.97 -14.56
C ASN A 204 18.47 22.49 -14.18
N PHE A 205 19.18 21.63 -14.91
CA PHE A 205 19.41 20.25 -14.48
C PHE A 205 20.20 20.24 -13.16
N LEU A 206 19.87 19.30 -12.28
CA LEU A 206 20.51 19.14 -10.98
C LEU A 206 21.40 17.90 -10.97
N CYS A 207 22.54 18.01 -10.29
CA CYS A 207 23.36 16.86 -9.95
C CYS A 207 22.66 16.08 -8.81
N PRO A 208 22.44 14.77 -8.95
CA PRO A 208 21.79 13.98 -7.91
C PRO A 208 22.67 13.93 -6.65
N GLY A 209 22.21 14.54 -5.56
CA GLY A 209 22.96 14.62 -4.31
C GLY A 209 22.31 15.53 -3.27
N GLY A 210 23.15 16.17 -2.46
CA GLY A 210 22.74 16.98 -1.31
C GLY A 210 22.95 16.23 0.00
N THR A 211 21.90 16.11 0.82
CA THR A 211 21.94 15.31 2.04
C THR A 211 22.11 13.81 1.75
N LYS A 212 22.50 13.02 2.75
CA LYS A 212 22.50 11.55 2.63
C LYS A 212 21.12 11.04 2.24
N PHE A 213 20.06 11.55 2.87
CA PHE A 213 18.69 11.17 2.56
C PHE A 213 18.32 11.47 1.10
N ALA A 214 18.56 12.69 0.62
CA ALA A 214 18.32 13.08 -0.77
C ALA A 214 19.13 12.24 -1.77
N ALA A 215 20.39 11.94 -1.47
CA ALA A 215 21.24 11.10 -2.32
C ALA A 215 20.67 9.67 -2.45
N PHE A 216 20.17 9.08 -1.36
CA PHE A 216 19.52 7.77 -1.39
C PHE A 216 18.17 7.80 -2.11
N LEU A 217 17.40 8.89 -2.02
CA LEU A 217 16.19 9.07 -2.85
C LEU A 217 16.52 9.12 -4.34
N HIS A 218 17.60 9.82 -4.73
CA HIS A 218 18.06 9.79 -6.12
C HIS A 218 18.59 8.42 -6.57
N GLN A 219 19.20 7.64 -5.67
CA GLN A 219 19.56 6.26 -5.95
C GLN A 219 18.31 5.40 -6.19
N ALA A 220 17.32 5.48 -5.29
CA ALA A 220 16.04 4.79 -5.43
C ALA A 220 15.35 5.18 -6.75
N ARG A 221 15.37 6.46 -7.13
CA ARG A 221 14.87 6.94 -8.43
C ARG A 221 15.54 6.25 -9.61
N ALA A 222 16.87 6.12 -9.60
CA ALA A 222 17.59 5.49 -10.70
C ALA A 222 17.26 3.99 -10.83
N ILE A 223 17.11 3.30 -9.69
CA ILE A 223 16.70 1.89 -9.62
C ILE A 223 15.25 1.72 -10.07
N CYS A 224 14.33 2.59 -9.62
CA CYS A 224 12.93 2.60 -10.04
C CYS A 224 12.80 2.72 -11.56
N ARG A 225 13.58 3.61 -12.20
CA ARG A 225 13.61 3.73 -13.67
C ARG A 225 14.18 2.48 -14.35
N ARG A 226 15.08 1.75 -13.69
CA ARG A 226 15.60 0.47 -14.19
C ARG A 226 14.51 -0.59 -14.16
N CYS A 227 13.80 -0.69 -13.03
CA CYS A 227 12.63 -1.52 -12.86
C CYS A 227 11.56 -1.25 -13.92
N GLU A 228 11.20 0.03 -14.12
CA GLU A 228 10.25 0.46 -15.14
C GLU A 228 10.59 -0.10 -16.53
N ARG A 229 11.85 -0.01 -16.95
CA ARG A 229 12.31 -0.56 -18.25
C ARG A 229 12.18 -2.07 -18.36
N LYS A 230 12.26 -2.82 -17.25
CA LYS A 230 12.06 -4.28 -17.23
C LYS A 230 10.59 -4.67 -17.23
N VAL A 231 9.74 -3.86 -16.57
CA VAL A 231 8.28 -4.09 -16.50
C VAL A 231 7.59 -3.67 -17.80
N GLN A 232 8.09 -2.64 -18.49
CA GLN A 232 7.45 -2.07 -19.68
C GLN A 232 7.11 -3.09 -20.78
N PRO A 233 8.00 -4.02 -21.17
CA PRO A 233 7.64 -5.05 -22.16
C PRO A 233 6.49 -5.97 -21.72
N MET A 234 6.35 -6.20 -20.40
CA MET A 234 5.27 -7.02 -19.84
C MET A 234 3.94 -6.24 -19.81
N VAL A 235 3.98 -4.92 -19.69
CA VAL A 235 2.82 -4.04 -19.85
C VAL A 235 2.38 -4.02 -21.32
N GLU A 236 3.32 -3.94 -22.25
CA GLU A 236 3.05 -3.95 -23.69
C GLU A 236 2.48 -5.28 -24.18
N SER A 237 2.92 -6.41 -23.60
CA SER A 237 2.35 -7.73 -23.90
C SER A 237 0.98 -7.97 -23.28
N GLY A 238 0.57 -7.14 -22.32
CA GLY A 238 -0.64 -7.34 -21.52
C GLY A 238 -0.49 -8.37 -20.40
N ASP A 239 0.73 -8.82 -20.09
CA ASP A 239 1.01 -9.70 -18.95
C ASP A 239 0.81 -8.96 -17.63
N VAL A 240 1.06 -7.66 -17.61
CA VAL A 240 0.94 -6.77 -16.45
C VAL A 240 0.00 -5.61 -16.78
N GLU A 241 -0.78 -5.18 -15.80
CA GLU A 241 -1.70 -4.05 -15.95
C GLU A 241 -0.96 -2.73 -16.22
N LYS A 242 -1.57 -1.86 -17.04
CA LYS A 242 -0.98 -0.56 -17.41
C LYS A 242 -0.75 0.35 -16.21
N SER A 243 -1.60 0.26 -15.19
CA SER A 243 -1.51 1.02 -13.94
C SER A 243 -0.15 0.82 -13.24
N VAL A 244 0.44 -0.38 -13.32
CA VAL A 244 1.77 -0.67 -12.76
C VAL A 244 2.86 0.13 -13.46
N GLY A 245 2.86 0.15 -14.80
CA GLY A 245 3.82 0.94 -15.58
C GLY A 245 3.67 2.44 -15.31
N MET A 246 2.42 2.92 -15.25
CA MET A 246 2.12 4.32 -14.90
C MET A 246 2.63 4.68 -13.51
N TYR A 247 2.42 3.81 -12.52
CA TYR A 247 2.87 3.99 -11.15
C TYR A 247 4.39 4.07 -11.05
N LEU A 248 5.14 3.17 -11.70
CA LEU A 248 6.61 3.19 -11.68
C LEU A 248 7.20 4.46 -12.32
N ASN A 249 6.60 4.93 -13.41
CA ASN A 249 7.01 6.20 -14.02
C ASN A 249 6.81 7.35 -13.01
N ARG A 250 5.59 7.49 -12.47
CA ARG A 250 5.22 8.57 -11.53
C ARG A 250 6.00 8.49 -10.22
N LEU A 251 6.29 7.28 -9.73
CA LEU A 251 7.14 7.06 -8.57
C LEU A 251 8.56 7.59 -8.80
N SER A 252 9.11 7.45 -10.01
CA SER A 252 10.43 8.01 -10.30
C SER A 252 10.44 9.55 -10.27
N ASP A 253 9.33 10.19 -10.64
CA ASP A 253 9.16 11.64 -10.54
C ASP A 253 9.00 12.08 -9.08
N TYR A 254 8.18 11.36 -8.31
CA TYR A 254 8.05 11.56 -6.86
C TYR A 254 9.39 11.47 -6.14
N LEU A 255 10.20 10.44 -6.42
CA LEU A 255 11.51 10.27 -5.78
C LEU A 255 12.48 11.40 -6.16
N PHE A 256 12.33 12.01 -7.34
CA PHE A 256 13.09 13.20 -7.70
C PHE A 256 12.65 14.42 -6.89
N VAL A 257 11.35 14.68 -6.81
CA VAL A 257 10.79 15.83 -6.10
C VAL A 257 11.02 15.71 -4.59
N ALA A 258 10.79 14.53 -4.01
CA ALA A 258 11.06 14.24 -2.61
C ALA A 258 12.54 14.44 -2.24
N ALA A 259 13.49 14.14 -3.15
CA ALA A 259 14.91 14.40 -2.91
C ALA A 259 15.21 15.91 -2.81
N ARG A 260 14.52 16.73 -3.62
CA ARG A 260 14.63 18.19 -3.55
C ARG A 260 14.00 18.74 -2.28
N VAL A 261 12.83 18.25 -1.88
CA VAL A 261 12.19 18.60 -0.60
C VAL A 261 13.11 18.24 0.57
N ALA A 262 13.73 17.06 0.53
CA ALA A 262 14.66 16.62 1.55
C ALA A 262 15.85 17.57 1.72
N ASN A 263 16.37 18.15 0.64
CA ASN A 263 17.42 19.17 0.70
C ASN A 263 16.87 20.53 1.16
N HIS A 264 15.75 20.97 0.58
CA HIS A 264 15.14 22.26 0.85
C HIS A 264 14.77 22.46 2.32
N ARG A 265 14.08 21.48 2.93
CA ARG A 265 13.60 21.56 4.32
C ARG A 265 14.71 21.61 5.37
N VAL A 266 15.92 21.15 5.02
CA VAL A 266 17.09 21.25 5.91
C VAL A 266 18.06 22.38 5.52
N GLY A 267 17.67 23.22 4.54
CA GLY A 267 18.47 24.36 4.10
C GLY A 267 19.71 24.00 3.28
N VAL A 268 19.74 22.82 2.65
CA VAL A 268 20.81 22.42 1.73
C VAL A 268 20.38 22.76 0.30
N GLU A 269 21.20 23.51 -0.43
CA GLU A 269 20.92 23.86 -1.83
C GLU A 269 21.23 22.71 -2.78
N ASP A 270 20.38 22.53 -3.80
CA ASP A 270 20.65 21.60 -4.89
C ASP A 270 21.80 22.08 -5.78
N VAL A 271 22.67 21.16 -6.18
CA VAL A 271 23.83 21.47 -7.02
C VAL A 271 23.40 21.51 -8.49
N SER A 272 23.45 22.68 -9.12
CA SER A 272 23.19 22.82 -10.55
C SER A 272 24.27 22.14 -11.40
N TYR A 273 23.85 21.40 -12.43
CA TYR A 273 24.72 20.79 -13.42
C TYR A 273 25.46 21.87 -14.22
N LYS A 274 26.77 21.67 -14.40
CA LYS A 274 27.63 22.54 -15.21
C LYS A 274 28.02 21.80 -16.48
N LYS A 275 27.52 22.26 -17.62
CA LYS A 275 27.92 21.74 -18.93
C LYS A 275 29.40 22.08 -19.16
N ALA A 276 30.20 21.07 -19.55
CA ALA A 276 31.60 21.22 -19.92
C ALA A 276 31.78 21.99 -21.24
#